data_AF-A0A0U9HAZ0-F1
#
_entry.id   AF-A0A0U9HAZ0-F1
#
_cell.length_a   1.000
_cell.length_b   1.000
_cell.length_c   1.000
_cell.angle_alpha   90.00
_cell.angle_beta   90.00
_cell.angle_gamma   90.00
#
_symmetry.space_group_name_H-M   'P 1'
#
loop_
_entity.id
_entity.type
_entity.pdbx_description
1 polymer ?
#
loop_
_entity_poly.entity_id
_entity_poly.type
_entity_poly.pdbx_seq_one_letter_code
_entity_poly.pdbx_strand_id
1 'polypeptide(L)'
;MKNPGSVSDALNSAGPPAAMIAIAEQLPFGTIFGFLFLLATIVFVLTTTDSMSLTISMAITGHGDPAKYLRVVWAILMGVVATVLITLGEDSVGSLQSFIVVTAVPVSLLMLTTFWTAPLVSRELAREQKIDEKQHYTK
;
A
#
# COMPACT_ATOMS: atom_id res chain seq x y z
N MET A 1 6.20 -3.77 33.96
CA MET A 1 4.99 -3.88 33.12
C MET A 1 3.82 -3.50 34.00
N LYS A 2 3.20 -2.33 33.76
CA LYS A 2 2.33 -1.68 34.77
C LYS A 2 0.91 -2.27 34.84
N ASN A 3 0.49 -3.07 33.85
CA ASN A 3 -0.76 -3.85 33.83
C ASN A 3 -0.58 -5.10 32.94
N PRO A 4 -0.39 -6.32 33.49
CA PRO A 4 -0.40 -7.54 32.68
C PRO A 4 -1.80 -7.74 32.06
N GLY A 5 -1.86 -8.08 30.77
CA GLY A 5 -3.12 -8.34 30.05
C GLY A 5 -3.66 -7.17 29.22
N SER A 6 -3.24 -5.92 29.46
CA SER A 6 -3.79 -4.73 28.77
C SER A 6 -3.72 -4.79 27.24
N VAL A 7 -2.65 -5.38 26.69
CA VAL A 7 -2.49 -5.54 25.24
C VAL A 7 -3.28 -6.73 24.72
N SER A 8 -3.23 -7.87 25.43
CA SER A 8 -3.91 -9.10 25.03
C SER A 8 -5.43 -8.94 25.05
N ASP A 9 -5.96 -8.23 26.06
CA ASP A 9 -7.39 -7.95 26.19
C ASP A 9 -7.87 -7.00 25.09
N ALA A 10 -7.10 -5.94 24.79
CA ALA A 10 -7.39 -5.03 23.69
C ALA A 10 -7.35 -5.73 22.31
N LEU A 11 -6.37 -6.62 22.11
CA LEU A 11 -6.25 -7.42 20.89
C LEU A 11 -7.44 -8.35 20.69
N ASN A 12 -7.84 -9.08 21.73
CA ASN A 12 -8.92 -10.05 21.65
C ASN A 12 -10.31 -9.42 21.51
N SER A 13 -10.49 -8.18 22.01
CA SER A 13 -11.78 -7.48 21.99
C SER A 13 -12.00 -6.63 20.75
N ALA A 14 -10.97 -5.93 20.26
CA ALA A 14 -11.10 -4.94 19.19
C ALA A 14 -10.00 -5.04 18.12
N GLY A 15 -9.19 -6.10 18.16
CA GLY A 15 -8.24 -6.43 17.11
C GLY A 15 -6.91 -5.68 17.17
N PRO A 16 -6.07 -5.84 16.13
CA PRO A 16 -4.71 -5.31 16.09
C PRO A 16 -4.59 -3.78 16.30
N PRO A 17 -5.49 -2.92 15.75
CA PRO A 17 -5.42 -1.48 15.97
C PRO A 17 -5.58 -1.10 17.46
N ALA A 18 -6.48 -1.78 18.17
CA ALA A 18 -6.71 -1.52 19.60
C ALA A 18 -5.52 -1.94 20.46
N ALA A 19 -4.87 -3.06 20.12
CA ALA A 19 -3.63 -3.48 20.76
C ALA A 19 -2.51 -2.45 20.59
N MET A 20 -2.41 -1.83 19.40
CA MET A 20 -1.45 -0.77 19.09
C MET A 20 -1.65 0.47 19.99
N ILE A 21 -2.90 0.91 20.17
CA ILE A 21 -3.25 2.01 21.07
C ILE A 21 -2.98 1.63 22.54
N ALA A 22 -3.32 0.41 22.96
CA ALA A 22 -3.06 -0.08 24.31
C ALA A 22 -1.55 -0.18 24.64
N ILE A 23 -0.71 -0.39 23.63
CA ILE A 23 0.76 -0.29 23.77
C ILE A 23 1.17 1.18 23.89
N ALA A 24 0.63 2.07 23.06
CA ALA A 24 0.94 3.50 23.13
C ALA A 24 0.59 4.11 24.49
N GLU A 25 -0.55 3.73 25.08
CA GLU A 25 -0.98 4.15 26.42
C GLU A 25 -0.03 3.73 27.55
N GLN A 26 0.80 2.71 27.34
CA GLN A 26 1.80 2.28 28.32
C GLN A 26 3.08 3.11 28.30
N LEU A 27 3.26 3.98 27.30
CA LEU A 27 4.38 4.91 27.21
C LEU A 27 4.12 6.16 28.07
N PRO A 28 5.17 6.82 28.59
CA PRO A 28 5.03 8.17 29.14
C PRO A 28 4.47 9.07 28.04
N PHE A 29 3.39 9.80 28.33
CA PHE A 29 2.59 10.57 27.37
C PHE A 29 1.80 9.75 26.33
N GLY A 30 1.33 8.55 26.69
CA GLY A 30 0.66 7.65 25.76
C GLY A 30 -0.51 8.23 24.94
N THR A 31 -1.28 9.17 25.47
CA THR A 31 -2.34 9.87 24.71
C THR A 31 -1.77 10.69 23.54
N ILE A 32 -0.62 11.33 23.72
CA ILE A 32 0.07 12.09 22.65
C ILE A 32 0.56 11.12 21.58
N PHE A 33 1.16 10.00 21.97
CA PHE A 33 1.61 8.98 21.03
C PHE A 33 0.44 8.35 20.26
N GLY A 34 -0.68 8.06 20.92
CA GLY A 34 -1.90 7.57 20.26
C GLY A 34 -2.41 8.54 19.19
N PHE A 35 -2.44 9.85 19.50
CA PHE A 35 -2.80 10.88 18.52
C PHE A 35 -1.80 10.96 17.35
N LEU A 36 -0.50 10.88 17.63
CA LEU A 36 0.53 10.87 16.59
C LEU A 36 0.43 9.65 15.66
N PHE A 37 0.12 8.46 16.20
CA PHE A 37 -0.09 7.25 15.38
C PHE A 37 -1.31 7.36 14.48
N LEU A 38 -2.41 7.92 14.99
CA LEU A 38 -3.59 8.20 14.19
C LEU A 38 -3.26 9.17 13.05
N LEU A 39 -2.59 10.28 13.35
CA LEU A 39 -2.17 11.27 12.35
C LEU A 39 -1.24 10.64 11.30
N ALA A 40 -0.25 9.85 11.73
CA ALA A 40 0.68 9.17 10.85
C ALA A 40 -0.04 8.19 9.92
N THR A 41 -1.03 7.46 10.42
CA THR A 41 -1.84 6.53 9.64
C THR A 41 -2.66 7.29 8.57
N ILE A 42 -3.28 8.42 8.93
CA ILE A 42 -4.02 9.25 7.97
C ILE A 42 -3.09 9.75 6.86
N VAL A 43 -1.94 10.34 7.21
CA VAL A 43 -0.98 10.86 6.22
C VAL A 43 -0.42 9.74 5.34
N PHE A 44 -0.13 8.58 5.92
CA PHE A 44 0.32 7.40 5.18
C PHE A 44 -0.72 6.93 4.18
N VAL A 45 -1.99 6.81 4.58
CA VAL A 45 -3.10 6.43 3.69
C VAL A 45 -3.29 7.46 2.57
N LEU A 46 -3.24 8.76 2.87
CA LEU A 46 -3.37 9.80 1.84
C LEU A 46 -2.23 9.74 0.81
N THR A 47 -0.99 9.61 1.27
CA THR A 47 0.21 9.60 0.40
C THR A 47 0.27 8.34 -0.47
N THR A 48 -0.08 7.19 0.11
CA THR A 48 -0.13 5.92 -0.62
C THR A 48 -1.26 5.92 -1.65
N THR A 49 -2.43 6.44 -1.30
CA THR A 49 -3.57 6.56 -2.22
C THR A 49 -3.25 7.48 -3.41
N ASP A 50 -2.58 8.61 -3.17
CA ASP A 50 -2.13 9.50 -4.24
C ASP A 50 -1.22 8.76 -5.24
N SER A 51 -0.19 8.08 -4.72
CA SER A 51 0.76 7.29 -5.54
C SER A 51 0.09 6.16 -6.32
N MET A 52 -0.86 5.45 -5.71
CA MET A 52 -1.62 4.39 -6.37
C MET A 52 -2.53 4.95 -7.47
N SER A 53 -3.25 6.04 -7.20
CA SER A 53 -4.14 6.67 -8.19
C SER A 53 -3.38 7.16 -9.42
N LEU A 54 -2.17 7.71 -9.22
CA LEU A 54 -1.27 8.12 -10.28
C LEU A 54 -0.80 6.91 -11.09
N THR A 55 -0.35 5.85 -10.42
CA THR A 55 0.15 4.62 -11.07
C THR A 55 -0.92 3.96 -11.93
N ILE A 56 -2.14 3.81 -11.42
CA ILE A 56 -3.26 3.24 -12.17
C ILE A 56 -3.59 4.11 -13.38
N SER A 57 -3.59 5.44 -13.19
CA SER A 57 -3.88 6.37 -14.27
C SER A 57 -2.82 6.29 -15.38
N MET A 58 -1.53 6.21 -15.03
CA MET A 58 -0.43 6.03 -16.01
C MET A 58 -0.51 4.68 -16.73
N ALA A 59 -0.86 3.62 -16.02
CA ALA A 59 -1.00 2.28 -16.61
C ALA A 59 -2.11 2.22 -17.67
N ILE A 60 -3.19 2.99 -17.49
CA ILE A 60 -4.32 3.04 -18.42
C ILE A 60 -4.05 3.98 -19.59
N THR A 61 -3.46 5.16 -19.35
CA THR A 61 -3.22 6.15 -20.40
C THR A 61 -1.97 5.86 -21.23
N GLY A 62 -1.02 5.08 -20.70
CA GLY A 62 0.29 4.86 -21.33
C GLY A 62 1.19 6.10 -21.37
N HIS A 63 0.76 7.21 -20.74
CA HIS A 63 1.46 8.49 -20.73
C HIS A 63 1.86 8.89 -19.32
N GLY A 64 3.06 9.47 -19.17
CA GLY A 64 3.63 9.87 -17.88
C GLY A 64 2.92 11.03 -17.16
N ASP A 65 2.00 11.74 -17.84
CA ASP A 65 1.17 12.77 -17.21
C ASP A 65 -0.34 12.51 -17.47
N PRO A 66 -0.96 11.61 -16.69
CA PRO A 66 -2.38 11.35 -16.82
C PRO A 66 -3.20 12.52 -16.28
N ALA A 67 -4.34 12.80 -16.92
CA ALA A 67 -5.22 13.90 -16.54
C ALA A 67 -5.68 13.81 -15.07
N LYS A 68 -5.70 14.96 -14.39
CA LYS A 68 -6.01 15.05 -12.94
C LYS A 68 -7.37 14.44 -12.57
N TYR A 69 -8.38 14.56 -13.45
CA TYR A 69 -9.71 13.99 -13.21
C TYR A 69 -9.67 12.46 -13.08
N LEU A 70 -8.84 11.79 -13.87
CA LEU A 70 -8.73 10.33 -13.87
C LEU A 70 -8.13 9.84 -12.55
N ARG A 71 -7.14 10.57 -12.01
CA ARG A 71 -6.55 10.29 -10.70
C ARG A 71 -7.59 10.39 -9.59
N VAL A 72 -8.42 11.43 -9.62
CA VAL A 72 -9.50 11.63 -8.64
C VAL A 72 -10.55 10.52 -8.71
N VAL A 73 -10.93 10.08 -9.91
CA VAL A 73 -11.87 8.95 -10.08
C VAL A 73 -11.32 7.68 -9.42
N TRP A 74 -10.04 7.35 -9.64
CA TRP A 74 -9.43 6.18 -9.02
C TRP A 74 -9.29 6.30 -7.50
N ALA A 75 -8.95 7.48 -6.99
CA ALA A 75 -8.90 7.73 -5.56
C ALA A 75 -10.29 7.54 -4.89
N ILE A 76 -11.35 8.05 -5.52
CA ILE A 76 -12.72 7.89 -5.03
C ILE A 76 -13.14 6.41 -5.09
N LEU A 77 -12.86 5.71 -6.19
CA LEU A 77 -13.17 4.29 -6.33
C LEU A 77 -12.52 3.44 -5.22
N MET A 78 -11.26 3.70 -4.89
CA MET A 78 -10.58 3.02 -3.77
C MET A 78 -11.27 3.31 -2.42
N GLY A 79 -11.68 4.56 -2.18
CA GLY A 79 -12.43 4.93 -0.97
C GLY A 79 -13.80 4.24 -0.88
N VAL A 80 -14.51 4.12 -2.01
CA VAL A 80 -15.78 3.39 -2.10
C VAL A 80 -15.56 1.91 -1.77
N VAL A 81 -14.56 1.27 -2.37
CA VAL A 81 -14.24 -0.14 -2.08
C VAL A 81 -13.90 -0.34 -0.61
N ALA A 82 -13.08 0.54 -0.02
CA ALA A 82 -12.77 0.49 1.41
C ALA A 82 -14.02 0.60 2.28
N THR A 83 -14.92 1.55 1.97
CA THR A 83 -16.18 1.74 2.70
C THR A 83 -17.07 0.51 2.61
N VAL A 84 -17.20 -0.08 1.42
CA VAL A 84 -17.99 -1.30 1.19
C VAL A 84 -17.42 -2.48 1.98
N LEU A 85 -16.09 -2.67 1.98
CA LEU A 85 -15.45 -3.76 2.73
C LEU A 85 -15.61 -3.62 4.25
N ILE A 86 -15.59 -2.39 4.77
CA ILE A 86 -15.79 -2.14 6.21
C ILE A 86 -17.25 -2.36 6.61
N THR A 87 -18.21 -1.99 5.75
CA THR A 87 -19.65 -2.01 6.09
C THR A 87 -20.34 -3.35 5.86
N LEU A 88 -19.91 -4.13 4.87
CA LEU A 88 -20.54 -5.41 4.52
C LEU A 88 -19.88 -6.63 5.19
N GLY A 89 -18.70 -6.48 5.79
CA GLY A 89 -18.03 -7.57 6.49
C GLY A 89 -18.65 -7.87 7.84
N GLU A 90 -19.01 -9.14 8.10
CA GLU A 90 -19.46 -9.61 9.43
C GLU A 90 -18.40 -9.35 10.50
N ASP A 91 -17.12 -9.48 10.10
CA ASP A 91 -15.93 -8.97 10.78
C ASP A 91 -15.18 -8.06 9.80
N SER A 92 -15.22 -6.76 10.02
CA SER A 92 -14.62 -5.75 9.13
C SER A 92 -13.11 -5.96 8.92
N VAL A 93 -12.39 -6.44 9.94
CA VAL A 93 -10.94 -6.68 9.87
C VAL A 93 -10.67 -7.99 9.13
N GLY A 94 -11.38 -9.06 9.46
CA GLY A 94 -11.26 -10.35 8.78
C GLY A 94 -11.62 -10.27 7.28
N SER A 95 -12.62 -9.47 6.94
CA SER A 95 -13.06 -9.24 5.55
C SER A 95 -11.99 -8.49 4.75
N LEU A 96 -11.40 -7.44 5.33
CA LEU A 96 -10.31 -6.71 4.71
C LEU A 96 -9.07 -7.59 4.49
N GLN A 97 -8.70 -8.41 5.47
CA GLN A 97 -7.58 -9.35 5.35
C GLN A 97 -7.82 -10.38 4.24
N SER A 98 -9.02 -10.95 4.18
CA SER A 98 -9.40 -11.92 3.16
C SER A 98 -9.30 -11.31 1.75
N PHE A 99 -9.80 -10.09 1.57
CA PHE A 99 -9.69 -9.36 0.32
C PHE A 99 -8.23 -9.12 -0.09
N ILE A 100 -7.37 -8.71 0.84
CA ILE A 100 -5.93 -8.53 0.59
C ILE A 100 -5.30 -9.85 0.14
N VAL A 101 -5.59 -10.97 0.80
CA VAL A 101 -5.03 -12.28 0.43
C VAL A 101 -5.50 -12.70 -0.96
N VAL A 102 -6.80 -12.61 -1.22
CA VAL A 102 -7.41 -13.01 -2.50
C VAL A 102 -6.83 -12.19 -3.68
N THR A 103 -6.59 -10.90 -3.47
CA THR A 103 -5.99 -10.03 -4.50
C THR A 103 -4.47 -10.17 -4.61
N ALA A 104 -3.76 -10.45 -3.51
CA ALA A 104 -2.32 -10.60 -3.51
C ALA A 104 -1.84 -11.88 -4.20
N VAL A 105 -2.57 -12.99 -4.08
CA VAL A 105 -2.20 -14.27 -4.70
C VAL A 105 -1.96 -14.16 -6.21
N PRO A 106 -2.91 -13.70 -7.05
CA PRO A 106 -2.69 -13.58 -8.49
C PRO A 106 -1.59 -12.57 -8.84
N VAL A 107 -1.51 -11.44 -8.13
CA VAL A 107 -0.46 -10.43 -8.34
C VAL A 107 0.92 -11.01 -8.04
N SER A 108 1.05 -11.84 -7.01
CA SER A 108 2.31 -12.49 -6.65
C SER A 108 2.82 -13.43 -7.73
N LEU A 109 1.93 -14.15 -8.41
CA LEU A 109 2.29 -15.02 -9.55
C LEU A 109 2.85 -14.20 -10.71
N LEU A 110 2.24 -13.05 -11.02
CA LEU A 110 2.77 -12.12 -12.02
C LEU A 110 4.15 -11.60 -11.62
N MET A 111 4.31 -11.12 -10.38
CA MET A 111 5.59 -10.62 -9.90
C MET A 111 6.69 -11.68 -9.91
N LEU A 112 6.39 -12.95 -9.61
CA LEU A 112 7.37 -14.04 -9.69
C LEU A 112 7.92 -14.22 -11.10
N THR A 113 7.07 -14.16 -12.13
CA THR A 113 7.51 -14.27 -13.53
C THR A 113 8.37 -13.09 -13.95
N THR A 114 8.00 -11.86 -13.54
CA THR A 114 8.81 -10.66 -13.79
C THR A 114 10.14 -10.73 -13.07
N PHE A 115 10.15 -11.19 -11.81
CA PHE A 115 11.38 -11.30 -11.02
C PHE A 115 12.36 -12.33 -11.62
N TRP A 116 11.85 -13.48 -12.10
CA TRP A 116 12.68 -14.49 -12.75
C TRP A 116 13.29 -14.01 -14.07
N THR A 117 12.54 -13.23 -14.85
CA THR A 117 12.99 -12.69 -16.15
C THR A 117 13.83 -11.41 -16.00
N ALA A 118 13.74 -10.71 -14.87
CA ALA A 118 14.45 -9.47 -14.59
C ALA A 118 15.97 -9.52 -14.88
N PRO A 119 16.75 -10.55 -14.47
CA PRO A 119 18.18 -10.58 -14.76
C PRO A 119 18.48 -10.72 -16.26
N LEU A 120 17.63 -11.43 -17.02
CA LEU A 120 17.77 -11.55 -18.47
C LEU A 120 17.46 -10.21 -19.15
N VAL A 121 16.31 -9.61 -18.81
CA VAL A 121 15.88 -8.33 -19.38
C VAL A 121 16.86 -7.21 -19.04
N SER A 122 17.39 -7.20 -17.81
CA SER A 122 18.40 -6.21 -17.39
C SER A 122 19.68 -6.31 -18.22
N ARG A 123 20.09 -7.52 -18.61
CA ARG A 123 21.25 -7.72 -19.49
C ARG A 123 20.98 -7.24 -20.91
N GLU A 124 19.77 -7.43 -21.43
CA GLU A 124 19.40 -6.93 -22.76
C GLU A 124 19.33 -5.40 -22.76
N LEU A 125 18.66 -4.78 -21.79
CA LEU A 125 18.59 -3.32 -21.66
C LEU A 125 19.98 -2.70 -21.50
N ALA A 126 20.87 -3.32 -20.72
CA ALA A 126 22.26 -2.85 -20.58
C ALA A 126 23.08 -2.99 -21.88
N ARG A 127 22.69 -3.90 -22.79
CA ARG A 127 23.30 -4.05 -24.11
C ARG A 127 22.78 -2.99 -25.07
N GLU A 128 21.47 -2.74 -25.09
CA GLU A 128 20.82 -1.71 -25.90
C GLU A 128 21.36 -0.31 -25.58
N GLN A 129 21.45 0.06 -24.29
CA GLN A 129 21.99 1.39 -23.92
C GLN A 129 23.44 1.60 -24.35
N LYS A 130 24.28 0.54 -24.36
CA LYS A 130 25.67 0.61 -24.85
C LYS A 130 25.76 0.71 -26.37
N ILE A 131 24.74 0.25 -27.10
CA ILE A 131 24.68 0.34 -28.57
C ILE A 131 24.32 1.78 -28.96
N ASP A 132 23.36 2.40 -28.29
CA ASP A 132 22.96 3.79 -28.52
C ASP A 132 24.08 4.80 -28.18
N GLU A 133 24.82 4.58 -27.08
CA GLU A 133 25.95 5.45 -26.70
C GLU A 133 27.06 5.45 -27.77
N LYS A 134 27.31 4.30 -28.42
CA LYS A 134 28.29 4.20 -29.50
C LYS A 134 27.83 4.88 -30.80
N GLN A 135 26.54 4.85 -31.10
CA GLN A 135 25.98 5.53 -32.27
C GLN A 135 25.94 7.05 -32.10
N HIS A 136 25.79 7.55 -30.87
CA HIS A 136 25.85 8.99 -30.57
C HIS A 136 27.26 9.60 -30.67
N TYR A 137 28.33 8.80 -30.55
CA TYR A 137 29.72 9.28 -30.66
C TYR A 137 30.28 9.25 -32.10
N THR A 138 29.59 8.61 -33.05
CA THR A 138 30.05 8.46 -34.46
C THR A 138 29.44 9.47 -35.45
N LYS A 139 28.76 10.51 -34.95
CA LYS A 139 28.31 11.68 -35.73
C LYS A 139 28.92 12.94 -35.15
#